data_AF-A0A9J9KM72-F1
#
_entry.id   AF-A0A9J9KM72-F1
#
_cell.length_a   1.000
_cell.length_b   1.000
_cell.length_c   1.000
_cell.angle_alpha   90.00
_cell.angle_beta   90.00
_cell.angle_gamma   90.00
#
_symmetry.space_group_name_H-M   'P 1'
#
loop_
_entity.id
_entity.type
_entity.pdbx_description
1 polymer ?
#
loop_
_entity_poly.entity_id
_entity_poly.type
_entity_poly.pdbx_seq_one_letter_code
_entity_poly.pdbx_strand_id
1 'polypeptide(L)' 'MTCETSNCWVVHSPNESAISNDGAGFWSNEFGWVPFDQATRFSTEETGRLRLPFSTGGDARFVPWQEALRHYG' A
#
# COMPACT_ATOMS: atom_id res chain seq x y z
N MET A 1 10.96 -16.05 -2.66
CA MET A 1 9.99 -15.11 -3.24
C MET A 1 10.35 -13.73 -2.71
N THR A 2 11.12 -12.98 -3.47
CA THR A 2 11.54 -11.62 -3.12
C THR A 2 11.14 -10.77 -4.30
N CYS A 3 10.22 -9.83 -4.10
CA CYS A 3 10.01 -8.79 -5.10
C CYS A 3 11.37 -8.09 -5.26
N GLU A 4 11.95 -8.15 -6.46
CA GLU A 4 13.11 -7.31 -6.76
C GLU A 4 12.69 -5.88 -6.47
N THR A 5 13.55 -5.09 -5.82
CA THR A 5 13.20 -3.78 -5.23
C THR A 5 12.53 -2.81 -6.22
N SER A 6 12.68 -3.06 -7.52
CA SER A 6 12.07 -2.33 -8.64
C SER A 6 10.64 -2.75 -9.01
N ASN A 7 10.11 -3.86 -8.49
CA ASN A 7 8.81 -4.45 -8.83
C ASN A 7 7.90 -4.69 -7.61
N CYS A 8 8.24 -4.10 -6.46
CA CYS A 8 7.39 -4.11 -5.28
C CYS A 8 6.38 -2.95 -5.35
N TRP A 9 5.12 -3.23 -5.04
CA TRP A 9 4.01 -2.29 -5.02
C TRP A 9 3.33 -2.35 -3.65
N VAL A 10 2.78 -1.23 -3.20
CA VAL A 10 1.93 -1.18 -2.02
C VAL A 10 0.63 -0.49 -2.37
N VAL A 11 -0.46 -0.87 -1.72
CA VAL A 11 -1.69 -0.10 -1.85
C VAL A 11 -1.59 1.07 -0.90
N HIS A 12 -1.80 2.26 -1.43
CA HIS A 12 -1.88 3.50 -0.65
C HIS A 12 -3.21 4.20 -0.95
N SER A 13 -3.88 4.65 0.10
CA SER A 13 -5.06 5.51 0.03
C SER A 13 -4.75 6.82 0.77
N PRO A 14 -4.71 7.96 0.05
CA PRO A 14 -4.51 9.25 0.70
C PRO A 14 -5.66 9.61 1.65
N ASN A 15 -6.87 9.12 1.39
CA ASN A 15 -8.01 9.38 2.26
C ASN A 15 -7.88 8.63 3.57
N GLU A 16 -7.42 7.37 3.55
CA GLU A 16 -7.08 6.65 4.79
C GLU A 16 -5.90 7.30 5.51
N SER A 17 -4.86 7.74 4.82
CA SER A 17 -3.78 8.51 5.46
C SER A 17 -4.26 9.81 6.12
N ALA A 18 -5.29 10.45 5.57
CA ALA A 18 -5.86 11.68 6.11
C ALA A 18 -6.81 11.43 7.30
N ILE A 19 -7.53 10.30 7.28
CA ILE A 19 -8.43 9.89 8.37
C ILE A 19 -7.62 9.33 9.54
N SER A 20 -6.56 8.58 9.24
CA SER A 20 -5.70 7.93 10.22
C SER A 20 -4.65 8.89 10.77
N ASN A 21 -4.77 9.22 12.06
CA ASN A 21 -3.79 10.09 12.75
C ASN A 21 -2.38 9.48 12.88
N ASP A 22 -2.23 8.18 12.59
CA ASP A 22 -0.96 7.43 12.61
C ASP A 22 -0.29 7.35 11.21
N GLY A 23 -0.90 7.96 10.18
CA GLY A 23 -0.43 7.78 8.79
C GLY A 23 -0.75 6.39 8.22
N ALA A 24 -1.70 5.67 8.84
CA ALA A 24 -2.19 4.39 8.36
C ALA A 24 -3.06 4.57 7.11
N GLY A 25 -2.40 4.69 5.96
CA GLY A 25 -3.05 4.68 4.65
C GLY A 25 -2.45 3.66 3.70
N PHE A 26 -1.64 2.73 4.20
CA PHE A 26 -1.13 1.61 3.42
C PHE A 26 -1.87 0.34 3.74
N TRP A 27 -2.10 -0.53 2.76
CA TRP A 27 -2.79 -1.79 3.00
C TRP A 27 -1.82 -2.91 3.40
N SER A 28 -2.24 -3.73 4.35
CA SER A 28 -1.62 -4.98 4.74
C SER A 28 -2.65 -6.10 4.72
N ASN A 29 -2.30 -7.24 4.12
CA ASN A 29 -3.23 -8.34 3.92
C ASN A 29 -3.63 -9.03 5.25
N GLU A 30 -2.82 -8.88 6.29
CA GLU A 30 -3.08 -9.46 7.62
C GLU A 30 -3.80 -8.48 8.55
N PHE A 31 -3.52 -7.18 8.46
CA PHE A 31 -3.95 -6.18 9.45
C PHE A 31 -4.89 -5.10 8.90
N GLY A 32 -5.06 -5.00 7.57
CA GLY A 32 -5.85 -3.95 6.93
C GLY A 32 -5.06 -2.67 6.68
N TRP A 33 -5.65 -1.50 6.96
CA TRP A 33 -4.96 -0.21 6.80
C TRP A 33 -3.97 0.03 7.94
N VAL A 34 -2.69 0.11 7.60
CA VAL A 34 -1.56 0.22 8.51
C VAL A 34 -0.57 1.29 8.00
N PRO A 35 0.36 1.77 8.85
CA PRO A 35 1.43 2.64 8.42
C PRO A 35 2.38 1.94 7.43
N PHE A 36 3.18 2.73 6.72
CA PHE A 36 4.09 2.27 5.67
C PHE A 36 5.00 1.11 6.10
N ASP A 37 5.51 1.15 7.34
CA ASP A 37 6.41 0.13 7.91
C ASP A 37 5.77 -1.28 7.98
N GLN A 38 4.45 -1.35 8.15
CA GLN A 38 3.69 -2.60 8.27
C GLN A 38 2.95 -2.99 6.98
N ALA A 39 3.10 -2.21 5.92
CA ALA A 39 2.40 -2.42 4.66
C ALA A 39 2.84 -3.72 3.98
N THR A 40 1.89 -4.43 3.38
CA THR A 40 2.21 -5.62 2.57
C THR A 40 2.70 -5.19 1.19
N ARG A 41 3.89 -5.67 0.81
CA ARG A 41 4.47 -5.45 -0.52
C ARG A 41 4.00 -6.52 -1.48
N PHE A 42 3.34 -6.09 -2.54
CA PHE A 42 2.85 -6.91 -3.63
C PHE A 42 3.81 -6.90 -4.80
N SER A 43 3.93 -8.02 -5.49
CA SER A 43 4.66 -8.07 -6.76
C SER A 43 3.78 -7.56 -7.90
N THR A 44 4.38 -7.08 -9.01
CA THR A 44 3.64 -6.70 -10.22
C THR A 44 2.59 -7.73 -10.64
N GLU A 45 2.91 -9.02 -10.63
CA GLU A 45 1.97 -10.08 -10.99
C GLU A 45 0.77 -10.17 -10.02
N GLU A 46 0.99 -9.88 -8.74
CA GLU A 46 -0.04 -9.88 -7.72
C GLU A 46 -0.95 -8.66 -7.83
N THR A 47 -0.41 -7.48 -8.17
CA THR A 47 -1.22 -6.26 -8.35
C THR A 47 -2.29 -6.38 -9.43
N GLY A 48 -2.07 -7.22 -10.46
CA GLY A 48 -3.06 -7.50 -11.49
C GLY A 48 -4.08 -8.58 -11.12
N ARG A 49 -3.78 -9.40 -10.11
CA ARG A 49 -4.64 -10.50 -9.64
C ARG A 49 -5.46 -10.13 -8.42
N LEU A 50 -4.88 -9.31 -7.53
CA LEU A 50 -5.50 -8.85 -6.30
C LEU A 50 -6.47 -7.72 -6.61
N ARG A 51 -7.65 -7.79 -6.00
CA ARG A 51 -8.59 -6.68 -6.00
C ARG A 51 -8.12 -5.65 -5.00
N LEU A 52 -8.22 -4.38 -5.40
CA LEU A 52 -7.96 -3.25 -4.50
C LEU A 52 -8.89 -3.38 -3.28
N PRO A 53 -8.35 -3.17 -2.07
CA PRO A 53 -9.15 -3.17 -0.85
C PRO A 53 -10.16 -2.02 -0.88
N PHE A 54 -11.27 -2.20 -0.18
CA PHE A 54 -12.28 -1.16 -0.03
C PHE A 54 -11.71 -0.03 0.84
N SER A 55 -11.47 1.13 0.23
CA SER A 55 -11.06 2.35 0.96
C SER A 55 -12.27 3.20 1.27
N THR A 56 -12.21 3.98 2.34
CA THR A 56 -13.31 4.87 2.75
C THR A 56 -13.75 5.83 1.63
N GLY A 57 -12.83 6.30 0.78
CA GLY A 57 -13.15 7.13 -0.40
C GLY A 57 -13.06 6.43 -1.76
N GLY A 58 -12.80 5.11 -1.79
CA GLY A 58 -12.61 4.37 -3.04
C GLY A 58 -11.34 4.75 -3.83
N ASP A 59 -10.40 5.42 -3.17
CA ASP A 59 -9.16 5.95 -3.74
C ASP A 59 -7.91 5.08 -3.46
N ALA A 60 -8.10 3.82 -3.06
CA ALA A 60 -7.02 2.82 -3.05
C ALA A 60 -6.37 2.74 -4.42
N ARG A 61 -5.05 2.91 -4.45
CA ARG A 61 -4.24 2.72 -5.65
C ARG A 61 -2.96 1.98 -5.30
N PHE A 62 -2.53 1.12 -6.22
CA PHE A 62 -1.19 0.56 -6.16
C PHE A 62 -0.19 1.67 -6.50
N VAL A 63 0.76 1.89 -5.58
CA VAL A 63 1.88 2.80 -5.77
C VAL A 63 3.18 2.00 -5.70
N PRO A 64 4.23 2.39 -6.44
CA PRO A 64 5.52 1.74 -6.35
C PRO A 64 6.07 1.86 -4.93
N TRP A 65 6.56 0.76 -4.36
CA TRP A 65 7.16 0.77 -3.02
C TRP A 65 8.31 1.76 -2.92
N GLN A 66 9.15 1.88 -3.95
CA GLN A 66 10.25 2.85 -3.97
C GLN A 66 9.76 4.29 -3.89
N GLU A 67 8.68 4.65 -4.61
CA GLU A 67 8.09 5.99 -4.53
C GLU A 67 7.55 6.24 -3.13
N ALA A 68 6.79 5.29 -2.57
CA ALA A 68 6.26 5.39 -1.22
C ALA A 68 7.38 5.49 -0.17
N LEU A 69 8.43 4.70 -0.27
CA LEU A 69 9.60 4.76 0.62
C LEU A 69 10.28 6.14 0.58
N ARG A 70 10.35 6.78 -0.58
CA ARG A 70 10.96 8.11 -0.71
C ARG A 70 10.12 9.23 -0.09
N HIS A 71 8.80 9.03 -0.02
CA HIS A 71 7.86 10.01 0.51
C HIS A 71 7.52 9.79 1.99
N TYR A 72 7.56 8.54 2.46
CA TYR A 72 7.03 8.13 3.78
C TYR A 72 8.04 7.31 4.61
N GLY A 73 9.21 6.97 4.06
CA GLY A 73 10.28 6.22 4.74
C GLY A 73 11.33 7.10 5.41
#